data_AF-A0A6A1Q0U6-F1
#
_entry.id   AF-A0A6A1Q0U6-F1
#
_cell.length_a   1.000
_cell.length_b   1.000
_cell.length_c   1.000
_cell.angle_alpha   90.00
_cell.angle_beta   90.00
_cell.angle_gamma   90.00
#
_symmetry.space_group_name_H-M   'P 1'
#
loop_
_entity.id
_entity.type
_entity.pdbx_description
1 polymer ?
#
loop_
_entity_poly.entity_id
_entity_poly.type
_entity_poly.pdbx_seq_one_letter_code
_entity_poly.pdbx_strand_id
1 'polypeptide(L)'
;MVKMGAGKILILGEFFFPPGTNCFPLIDWEAPRRPFQHHNAWQHATIFGFFLLSALVELTSQAWLAQRSMKLERAATALALVVKLLEMVARIEHKNALEIRVHTVLMLPAFLLALVLIVEVWVSDQPPLWVLKTWLMLVSGSWLLQVTSILYAPLSGQP
;
A
#
# COMPACT_ATOMS: atom_id res chain seq x y z
N MET A 1 -4.24 4.14 14.81
CA MET A 1 -4.26 2.72 15.27
C MET A 1 -4.57 1.71 14.16
N VAL A 2 -5.65 1.88 13.37
CA VAL A 2 -6.04 0.93 12.30
C VAL A 2 -4.91 0.64 11.30
N LYS A 3 -4.27 1.68 10.72
CA LYS A 3 -3.14 1.51 9.77
C LYS A 3 -1.97 0.70 10.34
N MET A 4 -1.69 0.88 11.63
CA MET A 4 -0.57 0.19 12.31
C MET A 4 -0.86 -1.29 12.51
N GLY A 5 -2.10 -1.64 12.89
CA GLY A 5 -2.53 -3.05 12.96
C GLY A 5 -2.53 -3.71 11.60
N ALA A 6 -3.15 -3.07 10.60
CA ALA A 6 -3.23 -3.58 9.24
C ALA A 6 -1.83 -3.79 8.62
N GLY A 7 -0.93 -2.83 8.75
CA GLY A 7 0.43 -2.94 8.19
C GLY A 7 1.20 -4.14 8.73
N LYS A 8 1.14 -4.39 10.05
CA LYS A 8 1.81 -5.56 10.66
C LYS A 8 1.20 -6.88 10.18
N ILE A 9 -0.12 -6.97 10.17
CA ILE A 9 -0.84 -8.19 9.74
C ILE A 9 -0.52 -8.50 8.28
N LEU A 10 -0.56 -7.49 7.41
CA LEU A 10 -0.31 -7.65 5.98
C LEU A 10 1.15 -8.04 5.69
N ILE A 11 2.13 -7.46 6.38
CA ILE A 11 3.55 -7.85 6.24
C ILE A 11 3.76 -9.32 6.67
N LEU A 12 3.21 -9.70 7.83
CA LEU A 12 3.33 -11.08 8.31
C LEU A 12 2.61 -12.06 7.38
N GLY A 13 1.42 -11.70 6.90
CA GLY A 13 0.68 -12.50 5.93
C GLY A 13 1.47 -12.71 4.64
N GLU A 14 2.09 -11.66 4.11
CA GLU A 14 2.86 -11.74 2.88
C GLU A 14 4.07 -12.68 2.98
N PHE A 15 4.74 -12.72 4.14
CA PHE A 15 5.92 -13.55 4.32
C PHE A 15 5.61 -14.99 4.75
N PHE A 16 4.52 -15.21 5.47
CA PHE A 16 4.28 -16.48 6.18
C PHE A 16 2.95 -17.17 5.82
N PHE A 17 2.14 -16.61 4.92
CA PHE A 17 0.93 -17.26 4.42
C PHE A 17 1.12 -17.79 2.99
N PRO A 18 0.65 -19.03 2.69
CA PRO A 18 -0.01 -19.98 3.59
C PRO A 18 0.93 -20.59 4.64
N PRO A 19 0.42 -21.07 5.79
CA PRO A 19 1.24 -21.62 6.85
C PRO A 19 2.20 -22.71 6.35
N GLY A 20 3.48 -22.63 6.75
CA GLY A 20 4.54 -23.50 6.25
C GLY A 20 5.36 -22.92 5.10
N THR A 21 4.94 -21.78 4.54
CA THR A 21 5.72 -21.02 3.56
C THR A 21 6.60 -19.99 4.27
N ASN A 22 7.82 -19.77 3.78
CA ASN A 22 8.70 -18.71 4.23
C ASN A 22 9.20 -17.90 3.04
N CYS A 23 8.52 -16.79 2.73
CA CYS A 23 8.89 -15.86 1.66
C CYS A 23 9.84 -14.76 2.14
N PHE A 24 10.35 -14.84 3.37
CA PHE A 24 11.29 -13.87 3.93
C PHE A 24 12.70 -13.90 3.29
N PRO A 25 13.27 -15.06 2.87
CA PRO A 25 14.58 -15.06 2.23
C PRO A 25 14.61 -14.15 0.98
N LEU A 26 15.47 -13.14 1.02
CA LEU A 26 15.60 -12.16 -0.08
C LEU A 26 16.45 -12.71 -1.23
N ILE A 27 17.47 -13.50 -0.88
CA ILE A 27 18.49 -14.00 -1.77
C ILE A 27 18.63 -15.49 -1.51
N ASP A 28 18.69 -16.25 -2.60
CA ASP A 28 19.10 -17.65 -2.54
C ASP A 28 20.60 -17.74 -2.29
N TRP A 29 21.01 -18.00 -1.06
CA TRP A 29 22.42 -18.10 -0.71
C TRP A 29 23.06 -19.42 -1.18
N GLU A 30 22.25 -20.43 -1.49
CA GLU A 30 22.69 -21.76 -1.92
C GLU A 30 22.95 -21.80 -3.43
N ALA A 31 22.18 -21.04 -4.21
CA ALA A 31 22.37 -20.95 -5.65
C ALA A 31 23.65 -20.17 -6.03
N PRO A 32 24.47 -20.65 -7.00
CA PRO A 32 25.70 -19.98 -7.41
C PRO A 32 25.51 -18.54 -7.91
N ARG A 33 24.35 -18.26 -8.52
CA ARG A 33 24.01 -16.95 -9.08
C ARG A 33 23.32 -16.02 -8.09
N ARG A 34 23.00 -16.50 -6.88
CA ARG A 34 22.32 -15.74 -5.83
C ARG A 34 21.15 -14.89 -6.32
N PRO A 35 20.19 -15.48 -7.07
CA PRO A 35 19.05 -14.74 -7.56
C PRO A 35 18.23 -14.15 -6.40
N PHE A 36 17.63 -12.99 -6.67
CA PHE A 36 16.63 -12.41 -5.79
C PHE A 36 15.38 -13.30 -5.79
N GLN A 37 14.93 -13.70 -4.61
CA GLN A 37 13.73 -14.52 -4.44
C GLN A 37 12.55 -13.68 -3.95
N HIS A 38 11.33 -14.20 -4.12
CA HIS A 38 10.11 -13.63 -3.54
C HIS A 38 9.88 -12.13 -3.84
N HIS A 39 10.17 -11.70 -5.08
CA HIS A 39 10.05 -10.30 -5.50
C HIS A 39 8.68 -9.68 -5.16
N ASN A 40 7.59 -10.40 -5.44
CA ASN A 40 6.24 -9.94 -5.11
C ASN A 40 6.06 -9.69 -3.60
N ALA A 41 6.55 -10.60 -2.76
CA ALA A 41 6.42 -10.49 -1.30
C ALA A 41 7.19 -9.29 -0.75
N TRP A 42 8.41 -9.08 -1.25
CA TRP A 42 9.21 -7.93 -0.86
C TRP A 42 8.66 -6.59 -1.38
N GLN A 43 8.06 -6.56 -2.57
CA GLN A 43 7.35 -5.37 -3.06
C GLN A 43 6.14 -5.03 -2.17
N HIS A 44 5.31 -6.02 -1.84
CA HIS A 44 4.17 -5.81 -0.93
C HIS A 44 4.63 -5.40 0.47
N ALA A 45 5.68 -6.03 1.01
CA ALA A 45 6.27 -5.67 2.28
C ALA A 45 6.78 -4.22 2.30
N THR A 46 7.40 -3.74 1.22
CA THR A 46 7.78 -2.33 1.05
C THR A 46 6.56 -1.43 1.13
N ILE A 47 5.51 -1.70 0.34
CA ILE A 47 4.27 -0.90 0.35
C ILE A 47 3.68 -0.83 1.76
N PHE A 48 3.46 -2.00 2.39
CA PHE A 48 2.88 -2.07 3.74
C PHE A 48 3.78 -1.43 4.79
N GLY A 49 5.11 -1.54 4.63
CA GLY A 49 6.11 -0.91 5.48
C GLY A 49 6.00 0.61 5.46
N PHE A 50 5.87 1.23 4.29
CA PHE A 50 5.67 2.69 4.19
C PHE A 50 4.34 3.15 4.81
N PHE A 51 3.26 2.38 4.64
CA PHE A 51 1.99 2.68 5.33
C PHE A 51 2.11 2.52 6.85
N LEU A 52 2.85 1.52 7.33
CA LEU A 52 3.14 1.35 8.75
C LEU A 52 3.96 2.52 9.31
N LEU A 53 5.01 2.96 8.58
CA LEU A 53 5.79 4.15 8.94
C LEU A 53 4.92 5.41 8.99
N SER A 54 4.01 5.60 8.03
CA SER A 54 3.07 6.73 8.07
C SER A 54 2.17 6.70 9.32
N ALA A 55 1.78 5.50 9.77
CA ALA A 55 0.99 5.32 10.98
C ALA A 55 1.79 5.59 12.25
N LEU A 56 3.09 5.29 12.25
CA LEU A 56 4.00 5.65 13.33
C LEU A 56 4.20 7.16 13.40
N VAL A 57 4.36 7.84 12.26
CA VAL A 57 4.42 9.31 12.20
C VAL A 57 3.13 9.94 12.73
N GLU A 58 1.98 9.36 12.40
CA GLU A 58 0.69 9.80 12.93
C GLU A 58 0.59 9.61 14.45
N LEU A 59 1.04 8.47 14.96
CA LEU A 59 1.08 8.20 16.39
C LEU A 59 2.04 9.15 17.11
N THR A 60 3.25 9.37 16.57
CA THR A 60 4.24 10.25 17.19
C THR A 60 3.79 11.70 17.20
N SER A 61 3.17 12.16 16.11
CA SER A 61 2.59 13.49 16.00
C SER A 61 1.47 13.73 17.04
N GLN A 62 0.67 12.71 17.35
CA GLN A 62 -0.42 12.82 18.32
C GLN A 62 0.03 12.65 19.77
N ALA A 63 0.97 11.73 20.02
CA ALA A 63 1.33 11.32 21.38
C ALA A 63 2.54 12.06 21.96
N TRP A 64 3.49 12.49 21.12
CA TRP A 64 4.80 12.98 21.58
C TRP A 64 5.14 14.41 21.13
N LEU A 65 4.49 14.96 20.11
CA LEU A 65 4.68 16.36 19.75
C LEU A 65 3.82 17.28 20.64
N ALA A 66 4.42 18.38 21.11
CA ALA A 66 3.71 19.41 21.88
C ALA A 66 2.52 20.00 21.10
N GLN A 67 2.62 20.03 19.77
CA GLN A 67 1.51 20.37 18.88
C GLN A 67 1.47 19.40 17.70
N ARG A 68 0.27 18.83 17.47
CA ARG A 68 0.04 17.88 16.38
C ARG A 68 0.37 18.51 15.03
N SER A 69 1.21 17.83 14.24
CA SER A 69 1.61 18.30 12.91
C SER A 69 0.82 17.60 11.81
N MET A 70 -0.35 18.15 11.47
CA MET A 70 -1.19 17.65 10.36
C MET A 70 -0.44 17.61 9.03
N LYS A 71 0.49 18.56 8.80
CA LYS A 71 1.32 18.60 7.60
C LYS A 71 2.24 17.38 7.51
N LEU A 72 2.88 17.01 8.60
CA LEU A 72 3.78 15.86 8.67
C LEU A 72 3.01 14.55 8.44
N GLU A 73 1.84 14.41 9.06
CA GLU A 73 0.96 13.24 8.90
C GLU A 73 0.49 13.05 7.45
N ARG A 74 0.06 14.15 6.81
CA ARG A 74 -0.35 14.17 5.39
C ARG A 74 0.82 13.85 4.47
N ALA A 75 1.99 14.46 4.70
CA ALA A 75 3.20 14.22 3.91
C ALA A 75 3.66 12.76 4.00
N ALA A 76 3.66 12.15 5.20
CA ALA A 76 4.02 10.75 5.37
C ALA A 76 3.05 9.80 4.66
N THR A 77 1.75 10.10 4.71
CA THR A 77 0.73 9.32 3.98
C THR A 77 0.87 9.49 2.46
N ALA A 78 1.15 10.71 1.98
CA ALA A 78 1.41 10.98 0.57
C ALA A 78 2.63 10.21 0.06
N LEU A 79 3.72 10.19 0.83
CA LEU A 79 4.93 9.43 0.50
C LEU A 79 4.63 7.93 0.35
N ALA A 80 3.85 7.35 1.27
CA ALA A 80 3.45 5.95 1.16
C ALA A 80 2.64 5.65 -0.11
N LEU A 81 1.76 6.56 -0.53
CA LEU A 81 1.03 6.44 -1.79
C LEU A 81 1.93 6.60 -3.02
N VAL A 82 2.91 7.51 -2.98
CA VAL A 82 3.88 7.68 -4.07
C VAL A 82 4.72 6.42 -4.23
N VAL A 83 5.23 5.84 -3.14
CA VAL A 83 5.97 4.56 -3.20
C VAL A 83 5.07 3.44 -3.76
N LYS A 84 3.83 3.35 -3.30
CA LYS A 84 2.85 2.38 -3.85
C LYS A 84 2.68 2.53 -5.36
N LEU A 85 2.63 3.76 -5.87
CA LEU A 85 2.49 4.03 -7.30
C LEU A 85 3.74 3.62 -8.07
N LEU A 86 4.94 3.95 -7.57
CA LEU A 86 6.20 3.53 -8.19
C LEU A 86 6.31 2.01 -8.28
N GLU A 87 5.94 1.31 -7.20
CA GLU A 87 5.89 -0.16 -7.17
C GLU A 87 4.84 -0.74 -8.14
N MET A 88 3.69 -0.08 -8.31
CA MET A 88 2.69 -0.49 -9.31
C MET A 88 3.20 -0.34 -10.74
N VAL A 89 3.98 0.70 -11.03
CA VAL A 89 4.62 0.88 -12.34
C VAL A 89 5.70 -0.19 -12.57
N ALA A 90 6.54 -0.44 -11.56
CA ALA A 90 7.60 -1.46 -11.63
C ALA A 90 7.04 -2.89 -11.81
N ARG A 91 5.80 -3.14 -11.37
CA ARG A 91 5.14 -4.46 -11.46
C ARG A 91 4.74 -4.89 -12.88
N ILE A 92 4.76 -4.00 -13.86
CA ILE A 92 4.16 -4.25 -15.18
C ILE A 92 4.93 -5.31 -16.00
N GLU A 93 6.22 -5.52 -15.75
CA GLU A 93 7.09 -6.27 -16.69
C GLU A 93 6.80 -7.78 -16.82
N HIS A 94 6.09 -8.42 -15.88
CA HIS A 94 5.95 -9.88 -15.87
C HIS A 94 4.57 -10.42 -15.43
N LYS A 95 3.50 -9.62 -15.58
CA LYS A 95 2.16 -10.00 -15.10
C LYS A 95 1.17 -10.27 -16.24
N ASN A 96 0.16 -11.08 -15.96
CA ASN A 96 -0.91 -11.38 -16.91
C ASN A 96 -1.74 -10.13 -17.23
N ALA A 97 -2.33 -10.07 -18.43
CA ALA A 97 -3.09 -8.90 -18.90
C ALA A 97 -4.25 -8.50 -17.96
N LEU A 98 -4.87 -9.48 -17.29
CA LEU A 98 -5.90 -9.23 -16.27
C LEU A 98 -5.31 -8.53 -15.05
N GLU A 99 -4.19 -9.01 -14.52
CA GLU A 99 -3.54 -8.43 -13.35
C GLU A 99 -3.05 -7.01 -13.63
N ILE A 100 -2.49 -6.76 -14.83
CA ILE A 100 -2.11 -5.42 -15.26
C ILE A 100 -3.33 -4.50 -15.30
N ARG A 101 -4.42 -4.91 -15.98
CA ARG A 101 -5.65 -4.09 -16.07
C ARG A 101 -6.19 -3.75 -14.69
N VAL A 102 -6.18 -4.73 -13.79
CA VAL A 102 -6.69 -4.56 -12.44
C VAL A 102 -5.85 -3.58 -11.63
N HIS A 103 -4.52 -3.63 -11.76
CA HIS A 103 -3.61 -2.68 -11.10
C HIS A 103 -3.68 -1.28 -11.71
N THR A 104 -3.81 -1.15 -13.03
CA THR A 104 -3.89 0.15 -13.71
C THR A 104 -5.11 0.96 -13.27
N VAL A 105 -6.25 0.31 -13.09
CA VAL A 105 -7.45 0.98 -12.56
C VAL A 105 -7.22 1.54 -11.15
N LEU A 106 -6.38 0.90 -10.33
CA LEU A 106 -6.02 1.38 -9.00
C LEU A 106 -4.97 2.50 -9.00
N MET A 107 -4.16 2.60 -10.06
CA MET A 107 -3.11 3.63 -10.16
C MET A 107 -3.72 5.03 -10.22
N LEU A 108 -4.77 5.25 -11.02
CA LEU A 108 -5.38 6.56 -11.17
C LEU A 108 -5.92 7.15 -9.84
N PRO A 109 -6.80 6.47 -9.08
CA PRO A 109 -7.30 7.00 -7.82
C PRO A 109 -6.20 7.12 -6.77
N ALA A 110 -5.19 6.24 -6.76
CA ALA A 110 -4.04 6.36 -5.86
C ALA A 110 -3.17 7.58 -6.19
N PHE A 111 -2.94 7.88 -7.46
CA PHE A 111 -2.24 9.06 -7.94
C PHE A 111 -2.97 10.34 -7.56
N LEU A 112 -4.26 10.41 -7.84
CA LEU A 112 -5.10 11.55 -7.45
C LEU A 112 -5.12 11.73 -5.93
N LEU A 113 -5.19 10.65 -5.15
CA LEU A 113 -5.18 10.72 -3.69
C LEU A 113 -3.83 11.25 -3.16
N ALA A 114 -2.71 10.80 -3.74
CA ALA A 114 -1.39 11.32 -3.41
C ALA A 114 -1.30 12.83 -3.72
N LEU A 115 -1.81 13.26 -4.89
CA LEU A 115 -1.83 14.66 -5.28
C LEU A 115 -2.66 15.51 -4.31
N VAL A 116 -3.87 15.06 -3.95
CA VAL A 116 -4.71 15.78 -2.98
C VAL A 116 -3.99 15.92 -1.63
N LEU A 117 -3.34 14.87 -1.13
CA LEU A 117 -2.59 14.95 0.13
C LEU A 117 -1.40 15.90 0.05
N ILE A 118 -0.67 15.92 -1.08
CA ILE A 118 0.42 16.89 -1.31
C ILE A 118 -0.12 18.31 -1.32
N VAL A 119 -1.24 18.56 -2.01
CA VAL A 119 -1.89 19.88 -2.03
C VAL A 119 -2.33 20.28 -0.61
N GLU A 120 -2.93 19.37 0.15
CA GLU A 120 -3.37 19.62 1.54
C GLU A 120 -2.21 19.92 2.52
N VAL A 121 -0.96 19.56 2.20
CA VAL A 121 0.22 19.95 3.00
C VAL A 121 0.46 21.46 2.93
N TRP A 122 0.25 22.06 1.75
CA TRP A 122 0.47 23.48 1.50
C TRP A 122 -0.80 24.31 1.75
N VAL A 123 -1.93 23.84 1.24
CA VAL A 123 -3.23 24.51 1.29
C VAL A 123 -4.19 23.65 2.09
N SER A 124 -4.17 23.86 3.40
CA SER A 124 -5.04 23.17 4.34
C SER A 124 -6.47 23.75 4.28
N ASP A 125 -7.46 22.94 4.66
CA ASP A 125 -8.81 23.38 5.03
C ASP A 125 -9.72 23.90 3.91
N GLN A 126 -9.62 23.30 2.71
CA GLN A 126 -10.61 23.48 1.65
C GLN A 126 -11.64 22.34 1.65
N PRO A 127 -12.94 22.62 1.89
CA PRO A 127 -13.98 21.59 1.88
C PRO A 127 -14.04 20.73 0.60
N PRO A 128 -13.82 21.28 -0.62
CA PRO A 128 -13.78 20.46 -1.83
C PRO A 128 -12.69 19.39 -1.81
N LEU A 129 -11.51 19.70 -1.24
CA LEU A 129 -10.41 18.72 -1.12
C LEU A 129 -10.78 17.59 -0.18
N TRP A 130 -11.54 17.85 0.88
CA TRP A 130 -12.00 16.82 1.80
C TRP A 130 -13.00 15.85 1.15
N VAL A 131 -13.95 16.39 0.39
CA VAL A 131 -14.92 15.58 -0.37
C VAL A 131 -14.20 14.73 -1.40
N LEU A 132 -13.30 15.34 -2.18
CA LEU A 132 -12.52 14.63 -3.19
C LEU A 132 -11.65 13.54 -2.58
N LYS A 133 -10.92 13.84 -1.49
CA LYS A 133 -10.11 12.85 -0.76
C LYS A 133 -10.94 11.67 -0.28
N THR A 134 -12.09 11.95 0.35
CA THR A 134 -12.98 10.91 0.88
C THR A 134 -13.52 10.04 -0.24
N TRP A 135 -13.96 10.65 -1.34
CA TRP A 135 -14.44 9.93 -2.52
C TRP A 135 -13.35 9.05 -3.14
N LEU A 136 -12.13 9.57 -3.31
CA LEU A 136 -10.99 8.80 -3.82
C LEU A 136 -10.60 7.64 -2.90
N MET A 137 -10.68 7.82 -1.58
CA MET A 137 -10.48 6.75 -0.61
C MET A 137 -11.55 5.66 -0.74
N LEU A 138 -12.82 6.04 -0.91
CA LEU A 138 -13.92 5.08 -1.13
C LEU A 138 -13.74 4.30 -2.42
N VAL A 139 -13.42 4.98 -3.53
CA VAL A 139 -13.14 4.34 -4.84
C VAL A 139 -11.95 3.40 -4.74
N SER A 140 -10.87 3.81 -4.06
CA SER A 140 -9.69 2.96 -3.86
C SER A 140 -10.01 1.73 -3.01
N GLY A 141 -10.80 1.90 -1.95
CA GLY A 141 -11.20 0.83 -1.05
C GLY A 141 -12.14 -0.17 -1.70
N SER A 142 -13.16 0.29 -2.42
CA SER A 142 -14.09 -0.58 -3.16
C SER A 142 -13.37 -1.37 -4.25
N TRP A 143 -12.42 -0.74 -4.94
CA TRP A 143 -11.62 -1.42 -5.93
C TRP A 143 -10.75 -2.50 -5.33
N LEU A 144 -10.07 -2.23 -4.20
CA LEU A 144 -9.28 -3.25 -3.50
C LEU A 144 -10.11 -4.48 -3.13
N LEU A 145 -11.35 -4.28 -2.64
CA LEU A 145 -12.28 -5.40 -2.37
C LEU A 145 -12.61 -6.17 -3.66
N GLN A 146 -12.85 -5.47 -4.76
CA GLN A 146 -13.13 -6.09 -6.05
C GLN A 146 -11.91 -6.87 -6.60
N VAL A 147 -10.70 -6.34 -6.45
CA VAL A 147 -9.45 -7.04 -6.81
C VAL A 147 -9.31 -8.33 -6.02
N THR A 148 -9.55 -8.29 -4.71
CA THR A 148 -9.50 -9.52 -3.89
C THR A 148 -10.51 -10.55 -4.36
N SER A 149 -11.73 -10.13 -4.72
CA SER A 149 -12.72 -11.05 -5.28
C SER A 149 -12.30 -11.61 -6.64
N ILE A 150 -11.74 -10.79 -7.54
CA ILE A 150 -11.34 -11.24 -8.89
C ILE A 150 -10.15 -12.21 -8.83
N LEU A 151 -9.15 -11.91 -8.01
CA LEU A 151 -7.92 -12.71 -7.94
C LEU A 151 -8.07 -13.97 -7.07
N TYR A 152 -9.05 -14.01 -6.17
CA TYR A 152 -9.21 -15.09 -5.19
C TYR A 152 -10.63 -15.71 -5.17
N ALA A 153 -11.44 -15.57 -6.22
CA ALA A 153 -12.83 -16.08 -6.21
C ALA A 153 -12.93 -17.62 -6.27
N PRO A 154 -13.91 -18.22 -5.54
CA PRO A 154 -14.71 -17.68 -4.44
C PRO A 154 -14.01 -17.91 -3.09
N LEU A 155 -14.47 -17.23 -2.03
CA LEU A 155 -14.09 -17.54 -0.63
C LEU A 155 -14.30 -19.02 -0.25
N SER A 156 -15.08 -19.77 -1.03
CA SER A 156 -15.29 -21.22 -0.90
C SER A 156 -14.15 -22.08 -1.48
N GLY A 157 -13.22 -21.51 -2.25
CA GLY A 157 -12.12 -22.23 -2.89
C GLY A 157 -12.54 -23.27 -3.94
N GLN A 158 -13.78 -23.25 -4.42
CA GLN A 158 -14.30 -24.15 -5.46
C GLN A 158 -14.28 -23.43 -6.83
N PRO A 159 -13.84 -24.10 -7.91
CA PRO A 159 -13.74 -23.51 -9.24
C PRO A 159 -15.09 -23.02 -9.79
#